data_AF-A0A4S2IWB7-F1
#
_entry.id   AF-A0A4S2IWB7-F1
#
_cell.length_a   1.000
_cell.length_b   1.000
_cell.length_c   1.000
_cell.angle_alpha   90.00
_cell.angle_beta   90.00
_cell.angle_gamma   90.00
#
_symmetry.space_group_name_H-M   'P 1'
#
loop_
_entity.id
_entity.type
_entity.pdbx_description
1 polymer ?
#
loop_
_entity_poly.entity_id
_entity_poly.type
_entity_poly.pdbx_seq_one_letter_code
_entity_poly.pdbx_strand_id
1 'polypeptide(L)'
;MLFDVSTQTRGPIFDGRARAAAHAYVDRLERDLAQEGLNILKDEMHAAFRNPTGYYESRCVVVDGHKIWDSRVVYGPWLAGIGSRNFPVTKFRGYHHWTNTRDRLNERKQGIGERLLRRYTGRM
;
A
#
# COMPACT_ATOMS: atom_id res chain seq x y z
N MET A 1 58.91 15.46 -5.02
CA MET A 1 57.75 16.37 -4.79
C MET A 1 56.60 15.52 -4.28
N LEU A 2 56.15 15.75 -3.05
CA LEU A 2 54.92 15.17 -2.53
C LEU A 2 53.85 16.26 -2.63
N PHE A 3 52.81 16.01 -3.42
CA PHE A 3 51.66 16.89 -3.48
C PHE A 3 50.77 16.58 -2.27
N ASP A 4 50.54 17.59 -1.44
CA ASP A 4 49.51 17.53 -0.39
C ASP A 4 48.20 18.07 -0.98
N VAL A 5 47.19 17.21 -1.04
CA VAL A 5 45.86 17.53 -1.59
C VAL A 5 44.85 17.25 -0.50
N SER A 6 44.13 18.29 -0.08
CA SER A 6 42.97 18.16 0.81
C SER A 6 41.70 18.61 0.10
N THR A 7 40.58 17.95 0.39
CA THR A 7 39.26 18.29 -0.14
C THR A 7 38.26 18.36 0.99
N GLN A 8 37.49 19.45 1.08
CA GLN A 8 36.34 19.55 1.97
C GLN A 8 35.05 19.44 1.18
N THR A 9 34.21 18.48 1.55
CA THR A 9 32.85 18.35 1.01
C THR A 9 31.85 18.82 2.07
N ARG A 10 30.85 19.57 1.64
CA ARG A 10 29.75 20.05 2.48
C ARG A 10 28.44 19.88 1.73
N GLY A 11 27.37 19.60 2.45
CA GLY A 11 26.02 19.51 1.91
C GLY A 11 25.35 18.15 2.12
N PRO A 12 24.05 18.05 1.83
CA PRO A 12 23.17 16.96 2.26
C PRO A 12 23.62 15.56 1.84
N ILE A 13 24.26 15.46 0.68
CA ILE A 13 24.80 14.21 0.14
C ILE A 13 26.00 13.73 0.96
N PHE A 14 26.82 14.67 1.44
CA PHE A 14 28.09 14.39 2.10
C PHE A 14 27.99 14.36 3.63
N ASP A 15 26.96 14.99 4.22
CA ASP A 15 26.73 15.04 5.66
C ASP A 15 25.63 14.07 6.15
N GLY A 16 25.07 13.27 5.23
CA GLY A 16 24.08 12.22 5.54
C GLY A 16 22.62 12.69 5.57
N ARG A 17 22.32 13.99 5.46
CA ARG A 17 20.94 14.49 5.44
C ARG A 17 20.12 13.96 4.27
N ALA A 18 20.73 13.79 3.09
CA ALA A 18 20.06 13.22 1.91
C ALA A 18 19.63 11.77 2.16
N ARG A 19 20.50 10.96 2.78
CA ARG A 19 20.19 9.58 3.16
C ARG A 19 19.06 9.55 4.19
N ALA A 20 19.13 10.38 5.22
CA ALA A 20 18.08 10.46 6.24
C ALA A 20 16.73 10.89 5.64
N ALA A 21 16.72 11.87 4.75
CA ALA A 21 15.52 12.33 4.07
C ALA A 21 14.94 11.25 3.13
N ALA A 22 15.77 10.48 2.44
CA ALA A 22 15.33 9.37 1.59
C ALA A 22 14.69 8.24 2.41
N HIS A 23 15.27 7.84 3.54
CA HIS A 23 14.68 6.85 4.46
C HIS A 23 13.34 7.34 5.00
N ALA A 24 13.28 8.58 5.49
CA ALA A 24 12.05 9.17 5.98
C ALA A 24 10.96 9.31 4.90
N TYR A 25 11.36 9.48 3.63
CA TYR A 25 10.44 9.45 2.49
C TYR A 25 9.88 8.05 2.26
N VAL A 26 10.73 7.01 2.20
CA VAL A 26 10.30 5.62 1.97
C VAL A 26 9.37 5.16 3.10
N ASP A 27 9.77 5.35 4.34
CA ASP A 27 8.96 5.01 5.52
C ASP A 27 7.59 5.69 5.49
N ARG A 28 7.53 6.91 4.98
CA ARG A 28 6.27 7.64 4.87
C ARG A 28 5.43 7.14 3.70
N LEU A 29 6.06 6.88 2.56
CA LEU A 29 5.40 6.34 1.38
C LEU A 29 4.75 5.00 1.67
N GLU A 30 5.44 4.08 2.34
CA GLU A 30 4.90 2.77 2.70
C GLU A 30 3.64 2.89 3.57
N ARG A 31 3.65 3.79 4.55
CA ARG A 31 2.47 4.08 5.40
C ARG A 31 1.31 4.64 4.61
N ASP A 32 1.57 5.61 3.75
CA ASP A 32 0.53 6.21 2.92
C ASP A 32 -0.05 5.19 1.91
N LEU A 33 0.78 4.31 1.33
CA LEU A 33 0.34 3.23 0.43
C LEU A 33 -0.45 2.14 1.16
N ALA A 34 -0.03 1.75 2.35
CA ALA A 34 -0.76 0.75 3.14
C ALA A 34 -2.15 1.25 3.53
N GLN A 35 -2.25 2.53 3.94
CA GLN A 35 -3.53 3.14 4.28
C GLN A 35 -4.44 3.32 3.06
N GLU A 36 -3.89 3.78 1.92
CA GLU A 36 -4.65 3.88 0.67
C GLU A 36 -5.13 2.51 0.20
N GLY A 37 -4.26 1.50 0.25
CA GLY A 37 -4.63 0.13 -0.10
C GLY A 37 -5.75 -0.41 0.78
N LEU A 38 -5.76 -0.10 2.09
CA LEU A 38 -6.86 -0.49 2.97
C LEU A 38 -8.17 0.22 2.60
N ASN A 39 -8.13 1.48 2.21
CA ASN A 39 -9.32 2.21 1.75
C ASN A 39 -9.87 1.59 0.46
N ILE A 40 -9.01 1.32 -0.51
CA ILE A 40 -9.41 0.64 -1.76
C ILE A 40 -10.00 -0.74 -1.46
N LEU A 41 -9.39 -1.50 -0.55
CA LEU A 41 -9.88 -2.82 -0.15
C LEU A 41 -11.30 -2.74 0.41
N LYS A 42 -11.58 -1.76 1.27
CA LYS A 42 -12.93 -1.52 1.81
C LYS A 42 -13.93 -1.21 0.71
N ASP A 43 -13.58 -0.35 -0.24
CA ASP A 43 -14.43 -0.06 -1.39
C ASP A 43 -14.71 -1.32 -2.24
N GLU A 44 -13.68 -2.13 -2.50
CA GLU A 44 -13.83 -3.39 -3.23
C GLU A 44 -14.69 -4.40 -2.44
N MET A 45 -14.55 -4.44 -1.10
CA MET A 45 -15.39 -5.26 -0.23
C MET A 45 -16.85 -4.80 -0.27
N HIS A 46 -17.13 -3.49 -0.21
CA HIS A 46 -18.48 -2.95 -0.33
C HIS A 46 -19.12 -3.25 -1.69
N ALA A 47 -18.33 -3.26 -2.77
CA ALA A 47 -18.82 -3.60 -4.11
C ALA A 47 -19.02 -5.11 -4.30
N ALA A 48 -18.16 -5.94 -3.71
CA ALA A 48 -18.16 -7.38 -3.89
C ALA A 48 -19.12 -8.11 -2.92
N PHE A 49 -19.27 -7.61 -1.69
CA PHE A 49 -20.03 -8.30 -0.65
C PHE A 49 -21.54 -8.12 -0.82
N ARG A 50 -22.29 -9.23 -0.73
CA ARG A 50 -23.75 -9.22 -0.90
C ARG A 50 -24.49 -8.95 0.40
N ASN A 51 -24.04 -9.55 1.49
CA ASN A 51 -24.62 -9.40 2.83
C ASN A 51 -23.51 -9.23 3.88
N PRO A 52 -22.76 -8.11 3.85
CA PRO A 52 -21.68 -7.89 4.80
C PRO A 52 -22.22 -7.64 6.21
N THR A 53 -21.66 -8.33 7.21
CA THR A 53 -21.91 -8.04 8.63
C THR A 53 -20.91 -7.04 9.22
N GLY A 54 -19.96 -6.55 8.40
CA GLY A 54 -18.84 -5.71 8.83
C GLY A 54 -17.71 -6.46 9.54
N TYR A 55 -17.93 -7.71 9.99
CA TYR A 55 -16.94 -8.45 10.77
C TYR A 55 -15.61 -8.66 10.01
N TYR A 56 -15.64 -9.17 8.78
CA TYR A 56 -14.41 -9.40 8.01
C TYR A 56 -13.68 -8.10 7.67
N GLU A 57 -14.43 -7.06 7.27
CA GLU A 57 -13.87 -5.74 6.97
C GLU A 57 -13.16 -5.15 8.19
N SER A 58 -13.77 -5.23 9.38
CA SER A 58 -13.17 -4.75 10.63
C SER A 58 -11.88 -5.46 11.04
N ARG A 59 -11.61 -6.63 10.43
CA ARG A 59 -10.44 -7.47 10.70
C ARG A 59 -9.32 -7.23 9.68
N CYS A 60 -9.61 -6.53 8.59
CA CYS A 60 -8.62 -6.05 7.64
C CYS A 60 -7.96 -4.78 8.20
N VAL A 61 -6.68 -4.89 8.56
CA VAL A 61 -5.93 -3.83 9.23
C VAL A 61 -4.56 -3.64 8.58
N VAL A 62 -3.99 -2.45 8.75
CA VAL A 62 -2.57 -2.22 8.46
C VAL A 62 -1.74 -2.71 9.63
N VAL A 63 -0.74 -3.55 9.35
CA VAL A 63 0.22 -4.09 10.30
C VAL A 63 1.61 -3.54 9.94
N ASP A 64 2.37 -3.16 10.96
CA ASP A 64 3.73 -2.62 10.85
C ASP A 64 3.87 -1.41 9.91
N GLY A 65 2.75 -0.75 9.60
CA GLY A 65 2.68 0.43 8.74
C GLY A 65 2.87 0.16 7.24
N HIS A 66 3.07 -1.08 6.78
CA HIS A 66 3.41 -1.36 5.37
C HIS A 66 2.67 -2.56 4.78
N LYS A 67 1.89 -3.30 5.58
CA LYS A 67 1.19 -4.50 5.15
C LYS A 67 -0.27 -4.45 5.52
N ILE A 68 -1.14 -4.86 4.59
CA ILE A 68 -2.56 -5.08 4.89
C ILE A 68 -2.75 -6.56 5.22
N TRP A 69 -3.44 -6.84 6.32
CA TRP A 69 -3.61 -8.19 6.86
C TRP A 69 -5.06 -8.40 7.29
N ASP A 70 -5.66 -9.55 6.96
CA ASP A 70 -7.06 -9.93 7.19
C ASP A 70 -7.34 -10.58 8.56
N SER A 71 -6.33 -10.60 9.42
CA SER A 71 -6.32 -11.23 10.74
C SER A 71 -6.54 -12.75 10.70
N ARG A 72 -6.19 -13.41 9.58
CA ARG A 72 -6.44 -14.85 9.33
C ARG A 72 -7.92 -15.22 9.43
N VAL A 73 -8.81 -14.26 9.17
CA VAL A 73 -10.24 -14.51 9.20
C VAL A 73 -10.63 -15.26 7.94
N VAL A 74 -10.87 -16.55 8.09
CA VAL A 74 -11.49 -17.34 7.03
C VAL A 74 -12.95 -16.93 6.92
N TYR A 75 -13.37 -16.57 5.71
CA TYR A 75 -14.76 -16.20 5.46
C TYR A 75 -15.39 -17.12 4.40
N GLY A 76 -16.67 -17.43 4.60
CA GLY A 76 -17.40 -18.39 3.78
C GLY A 76 -17.88 -17.82 2.44
N PRO A 77 -18.25 -18.68 1.48
CA PRO A 77 -18.63 -18.31 0.12
C PRO A 77 -19.84 -17.36 -0.01
N TRP A 78 -20.59 -17.17 1.08
CA TRP A 78 -21.75 -16.27 1.14
C TRP A 78 -21.41 -14.77 1.16
N LEU A 79 -20.18 -14.38 1.55
CA LEU A 79 -19.83 -12.96 1.64
C LEU A 79 -19.71 -12.30 0.26
N ALA A 80 -18.92 -12.85 -0.66
CA ALA A 80 -18.82 -12.36 -2.04
C ALA A 80 -19.94 -12.87 -2.97
N GLY A 81 -20.79 -13.77 -2.46
CA GLY A 81 -21.83 -14.46 -3.22
C GLY A 81 -21.28 -15.43 -4.26
N ILE A 82 -22.20 -16.22 -4.83
CA ILE A 82 -21.96 -17.10 -5.97
C ILE A 82 -22.56 -16.48 -7.22
N GLY A 83 -21.79 -16.44 -8.31
CA GLY A 83 -22.21 -15.73 -9.52
C GLY A 83 -23.37 -16.43 -10.24
N SER A 84 -24.45 -15.71 -10.50
CA SER A 84 -25.63 -16.21 -11.25
C SER A 84 -25.40 -16.35 -12.76
N ARG A 85 -24.32 -15.77 -13.31
CA ARG A 85 -24.08 -15.74 -14.77
C ARG A 85 -23.67 -17.08 -15.39
N ASN A 86 -23.38 -18.12 -14.58
CA ASN A 86 -22.92 -19.44 -15.04
C ASN A 86 -23.54 -20.60 -14.24
N PHE A 87 -24.85 -20.60 -14.00
CA PHE A 87 -25.51 -21.83 -13.55
C PHE A 87 -25.20 -22.98 -14.53
N PRO A 88 -24.82 -24.20 -14.09
CA PRO A 88 -24.80 -24.70 -12.72
C PRO A 88 -23.43 -24.58 -12.00
N VAL A 89 -22.38 -24.05 -12.63
CA VAL A 89 -21.04 -23.95 -12.02
C VAL A 89 -20.87 -22.62 -11.27
N THR A 90 -21.24 -22.66 -10.00
CA THR A 90 -21.13 -21.56 -9.04
C THR A 90 -19.69 -21.42 -8.54
N LYS A 91 -18.76 -20.91 -9.36
CA LYS A 91 -17.40 -20.60 -8.87
C LYS A 91 -17.49 -19.49 -7.83
N PHE A 92 -17.01 -19.78 -6.63
CA PHE A 92 -16.77 -18.76 -5.61
C PHE A 92 -15.84 -17.71 -6.21
N ARG A 93 -16.28 -16.46 -6.30
CA ARG A 93 -15.43 -15.37 -6.82
C ARG A 93 -14.17 -15.18 -5.97
N GLY A 94 -14.19 -15.66 -4.73
CA GLY A 94 -13.03 -15.67 -3.86
C GLY A 94 -12.44 -14.30 -3.62
N TYR A 95 -11.22 -14.32 -3.11
CA TYR A 95 -10.34 -13.21 -2.77
C TYR A 95 -10.02 -12.24 -3.93
N HIS A 96 -10.85 -12.16 -4.97
CA HIS A 96 -10.65 -11.30 -6.14
C HIS A 96 -10.63 -9.80 -5.80
N HIS A 97 -11.30 -9.37 -4.74
CA HIS A 97 -11.20 -8.00 -4.24
C HIS A 97 -9.74 -7.66 -3.82
N TRP A 98 -8.94 -8.64 -3.37
CA TRP A 98 -7.53 -8.42 -3.10
C TRP A 98 -6.72 -8.20 -4.37
N THR A 99 -7.02 -8.96 -5.43
CA THR A 99 -6.40 -8.76 -6.75
C THR A 99 -6.73 -7.38 -7.28
N ASN A 100 -8.00 -6.98 -7.28
CA ASN A 100 -8.43 -5.66 -7.71
C ASN A 100 -7.78 -4.55 -6.88
N THR A 101 -7.70 -4.74 -5.56
CA THR A 101 -7.06 -3.78 -4.65
C THR A 101 -5.60 -3.59 -5.00
N ARG A 102 -4.86 -4.68 -5.20
CA ARG A 102 -3.45 -4.65 -5.61
C ARG A 102 -3.28 -3.88 -6.92
N ASP A 103 -4.11 -4.18 -7.90
CA ASP A 103 -3.99 -3.61 -9.24
C ASP A 103 -4.29 -2.09 -9.20
N ARG A 104 -5.38 -1.69 -8.53
CA ARG A 104 -5.74 -0.28 -8.31
C ARG A 104 -4.69 0.48 -7.50
N LEU A 105 -4.09 -0.14 -6.48
CA LEU A 105 -3.01 0.48 -5.71
C LEU A 105 -1.76 0.66 -6.58
N ASN A 106 -1.43 -0.31 -7.43
CA ASN A 106 -0.31 -0.22 -8.36
C ASN A 106 -0.46 0.90 -9.38
N GLU A 107 -1.67 1.18 -9.84
CA GLU A 107 -1.97 2.32 -10.72
C GLU A 107 -1.79 3.66 -10.00
N ARG A 108 -2.10 3.73 -8.70
CA ARG A 108 -2.05 4.97 -7.90
C ARG A 108 -0.70 5.26 -7.26
N LYS A 109 0.12 4.24 -7.00
CA LYS A 109 1.33 4.37 -6.17
C LYS A 109 2.31 5.43 -6.67
N GLN A 110 2.44 5.58 -7.98
CA GLN A 110 3.35 6.56 -8.58
C GLN A 110 2.93 7.99 -8.25
N GLY A 111 1.65 8.33 -8.44
CA GLY A 111 1.14 9.68 -8.13
C GLY A 111 1.20 10.01 -6.64
N ILE A 112 1.05 9.01 -5.76
CA ILE A 112 1.25 9.17 -4.31
C ILE A 112 2.72 9.46 -4.00
N GLY A 113 3.63 8.66 -4.57
CA GLY A 113 5.07 8.83 -4.42
C GLY A 113 5.56 10.19 -4.90
N GLU A 114 5.20 10.60 -6.12
CA GLU A 114 5.62 11.89 -6.69
C GLU A 114 5.17 13.09 -5.85
N ARG A 115 3.92 13.07 -5.37
CA ARG A 115 3.37 14.13 -4.51
C ARG A 115 4.08 14.20 -3.16
N LEU A 116 4.45 13.06 -2.59
CA LEU A 116 5.19 13.00 -1.34
C LEU A 116 6.65 13.42 -1.53
N LEU A 117 7.29 12.95 -2.60
CA LEU A 117 8.69 13.20 -2.92
C LEU A 117 8.97 14.71 -2.99
N ARG A 118 8.09 15.49 -3.64
CA ARG A 118 8.20 16.95 -3.71
C ARG A 118 8.37 17.63 -2.34
N ARG A 119 7.82 17.06 -1.27
CA ARG A 119 7.98 17.59 0.11
C ARG A 119 9.34 17.28 0.73
N TYR A 120 9.99 16.22 0.29
CA TYR A 120 11.28 15.76 0.81
C TYR A 120 12.46 16.27 0.00
N THR A 121 12.30 16.47 -1.32
CA THR A 121 13.35 17.06 -2.16
C THR A 121 13.69 18.49 -1.73
N GLY A 122 12.72 19.27 -1.21
CA GLY A 122 13.00 20.62 -0.68
C GLY A 122 13.70 20.64 0.69
N ARG A 123 13.91 19.48 1.33
CA ARG A 123 14.60 19.34 2.63
C ARG A 123 16.02 18.77 2.50
N MET A 124 16.36 18.29 1.31
CA MET A 124 17.72 17.98 0.91
C MET A 124 18.32 19.30 0.41
#